data_AF-A0A838H7K8-F1
#
_entry.id   AF-A0A838H7K8-F1
#
_cell.length_a   1.000
_cell.length_b   1.000
_cell.length_c   1.000
_cell.angle_alpha   90.00
_cell.angle_beta   90.00
_cell.angle_gamma   90.00
#
_symmetry.space_group_name_H-M   'P 1'
#
loop_
_entity.id
_entity.type
_entity.pdbx_description
1 polymer ?
#
loop_
_entity_poly.entity_id
_entity_poly.type
_entity_poly.pdbx_seq_one_letter_code
_entity_poly.pdbx_strand_id
1 'polypeptide(L)'
;MGLARAARDGGVTTSGRRPRIVVAPDKFKGSLTAVEASTAIADGLARALPDAEVILVPVADGGDGTVEAAVAAGYQHRTARVQGPVGNPVSAAFAVRGDSAVLEMAEASGLRRLPDGQPAPLTASTYGT
;
A
#
# COMPACT_ATOMS: atom_id res chain seq x y z
N MET A 1 66.93 20.83 -5.73
CA MET A 1 66.12 22.03 -6.03
C MET A 1 65.16 21.65 -7.13
N GLY A 2 63.86 21.41 -6.95
CA GLY A 2 62.88 22.10 -6.12
C GLY A 2 61.72 22.47 -7.05
N LEU A 3 60.83 21.53 -7.35
CA LEU A 3 59.59 21.78 -8.09
C LEU A 3 58.44 21.17 -7.31
N ALA A 4 57.70 22.06 -6.64
CA ALA A 4 56.47 21.76 -5.93
C ALA A 4 55.44 21.19 -6.90
N ARG A 5 54.94 19.99 -6.61
CA ARG A 5 53.78 19.42 -7.30
C ARG A 5 52.54 19.88 -6.53
N ALA A 6 51.88 20.90 -7.04
CA ALA A 6 50.60 21.36 -6.52
C ALA A 6 49.60 20.21 -6.54
N ALA A 7 49.10 19.84 -5.36
CA ALA A 7 47.94 18.98 -5.21
C ALA A 7 46.76 19.67 -5.90
N ARG A 8 46.24 19.04 -6.95
CA ARG A 8 44.94 19.40 -7.51
C ARG A 8 43.90 18.71 -6.65
N ASP A 9 43.55 19.35 -5.54
CA ASP A 9 42.31 19.04 -4.82
C ASP A 9 41.14 19.57 -5.66
N GLY A 10 40.82 18.82 -6.71
CA GLY A 10 39.56 18.93 -7.44
C GLY A 10 38.46 18.31 -6.58
N GLY A 11 38.16 18.94 -5.44
CA GLY A 11 36.99 18.61 -4.65
C GLY A 11 35.75 18.91 -5.47
N VAL A 12 35.19 17.88 -6.09
CA VAL A 12 33.81 17.91 -6.58
C VAL A 12 32.94 18.06 -5.33
N THR A 13 32.59 19.30 -5.01
CA THR A 13 31.49 19.59 -4.10
C THR A 13 30.22 19.17 -4.81
N THR A 14 29.86 17.90 -4.68
CA THR A 14 28.51 17.45 -5.00
C THR A 14 27.58 18.24 -4.06
N SER A 15 26.92 19.25 -4.62
CA SER A 15 25.80 19.95 -3.97
C SER A 15 24.89 18.88 -3.36
N GLY A 16 24.94 18.75 -2.03
CA GLY A 16 24.47 17.61 -1.24
C GLY A 16 22.95 17.47 -1.22
N ARG A 17 22.35 17.18 -2.37
CA ARG A 17 20.93 16.87 -2.43
C ARG A 17 20.76 15.41 -2.04
N ARG A 18 20.30 15.19 -0.80
CA ARG A 18 19.80 13.89 -0.33
C ARG A 18 18.82 13.34 -1.39
N PRO A 19 19.02 12.12 -1.91
CA PRO A 19 18.06 11.52 -2.83
C PRO A 19 16.69 11.44 -2.18
N ARG A 20 15.66 11.85 -2.91
CA ARG A 20 14.26 11.72 -2.47
C ARG A 20 13.59 10.66 -3.32
N ILE A 21 13.13 9.59 -2.69
CA ILE A 21 12.64 8.38 -3.36
C ILE A 21 11.20 8.14 -2.93
N VAL A 22 10.30 8.07 -3.91
CA VAL A 22 8.91 7.66 -3.69
C VAL A 22 8.80 6.17 -3.98
N VAL A 23 8.34 5.41 -3.00
CA VAL A 23 8.08 3.97 -3.09
C VAL A 23 6.58 3.79 -3.20
N ALA A 24 6.11 3.52 -4.43
CA ALA A 24 4.69 3.37 -4.72
C ALA A 24 4.35 2.02 -5.39
N PRO A 25 4.62 0.88 -4.72
CA PRO A 25 4.27 -0.42 -5.24
C PRO A 25 2.78 -0.72 -5.08
N ASP A 26 2.27 -1.57 -5.96
CA ASP A 26 1.05 -2.34 -5.75
C ASP A 26 1.37 -3.67 -5.04
N LYS A 27 0.34 -4.39 -4.61
CA LYS A 27 0.44 -5.72 -4.01
C LYS A 27 1.10 -6.74 -4.93
N PHE A 28 1.78 -7.71 -4.34
CA PHE A 28 2.23 -8.92 -5.01
C PHE A 28 1.17 -9.98 -4.74
N LYS A 29 0.25 -10.18 -5.69
CA LYS A 29 -0.95 -11.01 -5.51
C LYS A 29 -0.62 -12.40 -4.94
N GLY A 30 -1.21 -12.73 -3.80
CA GLY A 30 -0.99 -14.00 -3.09
C GLY A 30 0.31 -14.07 -2.30
N SER A 31 1.06 -12.96 -2.16
CA SER A 31 2.32 -12.91 -1.44
C SER A 31 2.40 -11.72 -0.47
N LEU A 32 2.57 -10.49 -0.96
CA LEU A 32 2.74 -9.30 -0.13
C LEU A 32 1.64 -8.28 -0.43
N THR A 33 1.13 -7.63 0.62
CA THR A 33 0.34 -6.41 0.49
C THR A 33 1.22 -5.27 -0.04
N ALA A 34 0.59 -4.21 -0.57
CA ALA A 34 1.31 -3.01 -1.01
C ALA A 34 2.11 -2.35 0.13
N VAL A 35 1.58 -2.39 1.37
CA VAL A 35 2.24 -1.87 2.58
C VAL A 35 3.48 -2.69 2.93
N GLU A 36 3.39 -4.03 2.89
CA GLU A 36 4.53 -4.91 3.15
C GLU A 36 5.61 -4.76 2.08
N ALA A 37 5.22 -4.70 0.79
CA ALA A 37 6.15 -4.43 -0.31
C ALA A 37 6.86 -3.08 -0.13
N SER A 38 6.11 -2.04 0.24
CA SER A 38 6.67 -0.70 0.51
C SER A 38 7.69 -0.73 1.64
N THR A 39 7.37 -1.41 2.75
CA THR A 39 8.26 -1.55 3.91
C THR A 39 9.53 -2.32 3.53
N ALA A 40 9.41 -3.44 2.82
CA ALA A 40 10.56 -4.23 2.41
C ALA A 40 11.52 -3.46 1.48
N ILE A 41 10.97 -2.66 0.56
CA ILE A 41 11.76 -1.77 -0.32
C ILE A 41 12.45 -0.68 0.53
N ALA A 42 11.73 -0.08 1.48
CA ALA A 42 12.28 0.93 2.38
C ALA A 42 13.47 0.40 3.19
N ASP A 43 13.36 -0.81 3.72
CA ASP A 43 14.44 -1.48 4.46
C ASP A 43 15.68 -1.72 3.58
N GLY A 44 15.46 -2.11 2.32
CA GLY A 44 16.54 -2.23 1.34
C GLY A 44 17.22 -0.91 1.05
N LEU A 45 16.44 0.15 0.84
CA LEU A 45 16.93 1.50 0.60
C LEU A 45 17.70 2.05 1.81
N ALA A 46 17.23 1.81 3.03
CA ALA A 46 17.92 2.26 4.25
C ALA A 46 19.31 1.62 4.40
N ARG A 47 19.48 0.35 3.97
CA ARG A 47 20.79 -0.33 3.99
C ARG A 47 21.74 0.18 2.91
N ALA A 48 21.23 0.49 1.72
CA ALA A 48 22.05 0.86 0.56
C ALA A 48 22.29 2.38 0.43
N LEU A 49 21.33 3.20 0.87
CA LEU A 49 21.28 4.65 0.74
C LEU A 49 20.77 5.27 2.06
N PRO A 50 21.54 5.22 3.15
CA PRO A 50 21.10 5.65 4.48
C PRO A 50 20.72 7.13 4.58
N ASP A 51 21.19 7.97 3.63
CA ASP A 51 20.90 9.40 3.59
C ASP A 51 19.67 9.77 2.74
N ALA A 52 19.02 8.80 2.08
CA ALA A 52 17.86 9.05 1.24
C ALA A 52 16.62 9.39 2.07
N GLU A 53 15.86 10.38 1.62
CA GLU A 53 14.49 10.62 2.07
C GLU A 53 13.57 9.64 1.33
N VAL A 54 12.99 8.69 2.06
CA VAL A 54 12.09 7.67 1.49
C VAL A 54 10.65 7.97 1.90
N ILE A 55 9.76 8.05 0.92
CA ILE A 55 8.33 8.30 1.10
C ILE A 55 7.56 7.08 0.62
N LEU A 56 6.80 6.46 1.51
CA LEU A 56 5.99 5.29 1.19
C LEU A 56 4.59 5.75 0.75
N VAL A 57 4.20 5.33 -0.44
CA VAL A 57 2.89 5.63 -1.03
C VAL A 57 2.34 4.34 -1.63
N PRO A 58 2.01 3.31 -0.81
CA PRO A 58 1.42 2.08 -1.32
C PRO A 58 0.17 2.41 -2.14
N VAL A 59 0.07 1.83 -3.32
CA VAL A 59 -1.05 2.06 -4.25
C VAL A 59 -1.87 0.79 -4.43
N ALA A 60 -3.06 0.95 -5.00
CA ALA A 60 -3.92 -0.15 -5.42
C ALA A 60 -4.64 0.22 -6.72
N ASP A 61 -5.06 -0.79 -7.46
CA ASP A 61 -5.73 -0.70 -8.76
C ASP A 61 -7.27 -0.67 -8.68
N GLY A 62 -7.83 -0.67 -7.46
CA GLY A 62 -9.27 -0.78 -7.21
C GLY A 62 -9.74 -2.19 -6.85
N GLY A 63 -8.85 -3.19 -6.89
CA GLY A 63 -9.12 -4.53 -6.38
C GLY A 63 -8.81 -4.69 -4.89
N ASP A 64 -8.53 -5.93 -4.48
CA ASP A 64 -8.16 -6.28 -3.10
C ASP A 64 -7.00 -5.40 -2.59
N GLY A 65 -7.11 -4.83 -1.39
CA GLY A 65 -6.05 -4.02 -0.78
C GLY A 65 -6.18 -2.51 -1.01
N THR A 66 -7.26 -2.07 -1.66
CA THR A 66 -7.54 -0.65 -1.95
C THR A 66 -7.95 0.12 -0.70
N VAL A 67 -8.71 -0.49 0.22
CA VAL A 67 -9.04 0.07 1.53
C VAL A 67 -7.76 0.29 2.34
N GLU A 68 -6.86 -0.69 2.37
CA GLU A 68 -5.58 -0.60 3.08
C GLU A 68 -4.68 0.49 2.49
N ALA A 69 -4.61 0.60 1.16
CA ALA A 69 -3.90 1.69 0.50
C ALA A 69 -4.48 3.07 0.87
N ALA A 70 -5.81 3.20 0.93
CA ALA A 70 -6.45 4.42 1.40
C ALA A 70 -6.14 4.73 2.87
N VAL A 71 -6.16 3.71 3.75
CA VAL A 71 -5.77 3.87 5.16
C VAL A 71 -4.32 4.33 5.29
N ALA A 72 -3.40 3.75 4.52
CA ALA A 72 -2.00 4.18 4.47
C ALA A 72 -1.85 5.63 3.98
N ALA A 73 -2.78 6.12 3.14
CA ALA A 73 -2.87 7.51 2.70
C ALA A 73 -3.59 8.45 3.70
N GLY A 74 -3.87 7.97 4.93
CA GLY A 74 -4.45 8.76 6.02
C GLY A 74 -5.97 8.76 6.10
N TYR A 75 -6.65 7.80 5.47
CA TYR A 75 -8.08 7.57 5.72
C TYR A 75 -8.28 6.83 7.04
N GLN A 76 -9.41 7.06 7.70
CA GLN A 76 -9.78 6.33 8.90
C GLN A 76 -10.38 4.98 8.53
N HIS A 77 -9.77 3.90 9.03
CA HIS A 77 -10.34 2.56 8.93
C HIS A 77 -11.64 2.45 9.75
N ARG A 78 -12.69 1.92 9.13
CA ARG A 78 -14.02 1.72 9.73
C ARG A 78 -14.53 0.33 9.37
N THR A 79 -15.44 -0.18 10.21
CA THR A 79 -16.14 -1.45 9.96
C THR A 79 -17.64 -1.28 10.13
N ALA A 80 -18.41 -2.04 9.35
CA ALA A 80 -19.85 -2.15 9.47
C ALA A 80 -20.29 -3.61 9.47
N ARG A 81 -21.31 -3.93 10.28
CA ARG A 81 -21.94 -5.25 10.25
C ARG A 81 -23.03 -5.25 9.18
N VAL A 82 -22.83 -6.00 8.11
CA VAL A 82 -23.69 -6.05 6.92
C VAL A 82 -24.06 -7.48 6.54
N GLN A 83 -24.93 -7.64 5.55
CA GLN A 83 -25.28 -8.96 5.02
C GLN A 83 -24.19 -9.48 4.07
N GLY A 84 -23.69 -10.67 4.33
CA GLY A 84 -22.79 -11.40 3.44
C GLY A 84 -23.52 -12.02 2.25
N PRO A 85 -22.78 -12.66 1.32
CA PRO A 85 -23.35 -13.11 0.06
C PRO A 85 -24.43 -14.20 0.21
N VAL A 86 -24.46 -14.94 1.32
CA VAL A 86 -25.48 -15.97 1.59
C VAL A 86 -26.40 -15.62 2.77
N GLY A 87 -26.53 -14.32 3.07
CA GLY A 87 -27.43 -13.82 4.10
C GLY A 87 -26.86 -13.77 5.51
N ASN A 88 -25.71 -14.40 5.75
CA ASN A 88 -25.02 -14.39 7.04
C ASN A 88 -24.45 -13.00 7.35
N PRO A 89 -24.42 -12.57 8.63
CA PRO A 89 -23.79 -11.29 8.97
C PRO A 89 -22.27 -11.35 8.79
N VAL A 90 -21.69 -10.33 8.17
CA VAL A 90 -20.24 -10.14 8.02
C VAL A 90 -19.81 -8.76 8.55
N SER A 91 -18.57 -8.65 9.00
CA SER A 91 -17.94 -7.35 9.29
C SER A 91 -17.16 -6.92 8.06
N ALA A 92 -17.66 -5.91 7.35
CA ALA A 92 -17.03 -5.34 6.16
C ALA A 92 -16.21 -4.11 6.53
N ALA A 93 -14.96 -4.05 6.07
CA ALA A 93 -14.07 -2.91 6.25
C ALA A 93 -14.24 -1.86 5.14
N PHE A 94 -13.99 -0.60 5.47
CA PHE A 94 -13.92 0.51 4.53
C PHE A 94 -13.11 1.67 5.13
N ALA A 95 -12.74 2.64 4.30
CA ALA A 95 -11.91 3.77 4.68
C ALA A 95 -12.66 5.09 4.47
N VAL A 96 -12.59 6.02 5.42
CA VAL A 96 -13.31 7.32 5.37
C VAL A 96 -12.37 8.50 5.59
N ARG A 97 -12.53 9.58 4.80
CA ARG A 97 -11.86 10.86 5.01
C ARG A 97 -12.76 12.00 4.53
N GLY A 98 -13.25 12.83 5.45
CA GLY A 98 -14.24 13.86 5.14
C GLY A 98 -15.49 13.22 4.52
N ASP A 99 -15.90 13.74 3.37
CA ASP A 99 -17.08 13.26 2.63
C ASP A 99 -16.75 12.12 1.64
N SER A 100 -15.52 11.62 1.65
CA SER A 100 -15.08 10.52 0.78
C SER A 100 -14.98 9.21 1.56
N ALA A 101 -15.52 8.14 0.97
CA ALA A 101 -15.34 6.79 1.44
C ALA A 101 -14.75 5.91 0.33
N VAL A 102 -13.87 5.00 0.70
CA VAL A 102 -13.30 3.96 -0.16
C VAL A 102 -13.75 2.62 0.40
N LEU A 103 -14.41 1.82 -0.43
CA LEU A 103 -14.93 0.52 -0.06
C LEU A 103 -14.51 -0.52 -1.09
N GLU A 104 -14.36 -1.76 -0.63
CA GLU A 104 -14.21 -2.92 -1.50
C GLU A 104 -15.46 -3.77 -1.38
N MET A 105 -16.19 -3.97 -2.48
CA MET A 105 -17.36 -4.86 -2.51
C MET A 105 -17.03 -6.25 -1.95
N ALA A 106 -15.79 -6.72 -2.15
CA ALA A 106 -15.33 -8.01 -1.67
C ALA A 106 -15.35 -8.14 -0.13
N GLU A 107 -15.32 -7.03 0.61
CA GLU A 107 -15.45 -7.01 2.07
C GLU A 107 -16.81 -7.52 2.54
N ALA A 108 -17.88 -7.18 1.82
CA ALA A 108 -19.25 -7.61 2.11
C ALA A 108 -19.64 -8.86 1.31
N SER A 109 -19.44 -8.81 -0.01
CA SER A 109 -20.02 -9.75 -0.99
C SER A 109 -18.97 -10.55 -1.77
N GLY A 110 -17.71 -10.59 -1.30
CA GLY A 110 -16.62 -11.27 -1.99
C GLY A 110 -16.65 -12.80 -1.90
N LEU A 111 -15.94 -13.45 -2.83
CA LEU A 111 -15.83 -14.93 -2.89
C LEU A 111 -15.31 -15.53 -1.57
N ARG A 112 -14.40 -14.84 -0.88
CA ARG A 112 -13.86 -15.27 0.43
C ARG A 112 -14.90 -15.31 1.57
N ARG A 113 -16.09 -14.72 1.36
CA ARG A 113 -17.21 -14.73 2.31
C ARG A 113 -18.17 -15.89 2.07
N LEU A 114 -18.00 -16.65 0.98
CA LEU A 114 -18.82 -17.83 0.71
C LEU A 114 -18.37 -19.01 1.58
N PRO A 115 -19.32 -19.76 2.19
CA PRO A 115 -19.01 -20.98 2.93
C PRO A 115 -18.20 -21.95 2.08
N ASP A 116 -17.15 -22.53 2.67
CA ASP A 116 -16.26 -23.51 2.03
C ASP A 116 -15.62 -23.03 0.70
N GLY A 117 -15.66 -21.73 0.42
CA GLY A 117 -15.21 -21.16 -0.86
C GLY A 117 -16.04 -21.57 -2.07
N GLN A 118 -17.22 -22.17 -1.88
CA GLN A 118 -18.04 -22.67 -2.98
C GLN A 118 -18.77 -21.54 -3.71
N PRO A 119 -18.56 -21.35 -5.03
CA PRO A 119 -19.24 -20.31 -5.79
C PRO A 119 -20.75 -20.54 -5.86
N ALA A 120 -21.52 -19.48 -5.60
CA ALA A 120 -22.99 -19.51 -5.64
C ALA A 120 -23.55 -18.37 -6.53
N PRO A 121 -23.17 -18.26 -7.82
CA PRO A 121 -23.44 -17.07 -8.63
C PRO A 121 -24.92 -16.80 -8.88
N LEU A 122 -25.79 -17.80 -8.78
CA LEU A 122 -27.24 -17.65 -8.98
C LEU A 122 -28.01 -17.29 -7.70
N THR A 123 -27.40 -17.47 -6.52
CA THR A 123 -28.07 -17.30 -5.22
C THR A 123 -27.37 -16.33 -4.29
N ALA A 124 -26.13 -15.95 -4.59
CA ALA A 124 -25.39 -14.95 -3.84
C ALA A 124 -26.03 -13.55 -3.98
N SER A 125 -25.99 -12.78 -2.91
CA SER A 125 -26.56 -11.44 -2.79
C SER A 125 -25.47 -10.37 -2.64
N THR A 126 -25.74 -9.18 -3.18
CA THR A 126 -24.90 -7.98 -3.00
C THR A 126 -25.50 -6.98 -2.00
N TYR A 127 -26.58 -7.34 -1.30
CA TYR A 127 -27.35 -6.43 -0.44
C TYR A 127 -26.54 -5.73 0.65
N GLY A 128 -25.46 -6.36 1.15
CA GLY A 128 -24.62 -5.76 2.19
C GLY A 128 -23.53 -4.79 1.69
N THR A 129 -23.35 -4.64 0.37
CA THR A 129 -22.48 -3.60 -0.19
C THR A 129 -23.18 -2.25 -0.13
#